data_AF-A0A395HK87-F1
#
_entry.id   AF-A0A395HK87-F1
#
_cell.length_a   1.000
_cell.length_b   1.000
_cell.length_c   1.000
_cell.angle_alpha   90.00
_cell.angle_beta   90.00
_cell.angle_gamma   90.00
#
_symmetry.space_group_name_H-M   'P 1'
#
loop_
_entity.id
_entity.type
_entity.pdbx_description
1 polymer ?
#
loop_
_entity_poly.entity_id
_entity_poly.type
_entity_poly.pdbx_seq_one_letter_code
_entity_poly.pdbx_strand_id
1 'polypeptide(L)'
;MTSRCGPEPHSAVGNVVLQSAADSPDIRSRVTYVLRSDDSMLEILDQQLEKEICDTIVAQAGGIFLLAALHLQNIRDQVSRAGICRCLNGLSSDLGSAYDKSFQVLSHQSQSRKRLALNALRWVACAYRPLTALGLRHALYCWREGVQQLGKTVVMSSERQ
;
A
#
# COMPACT_ATOMS: atom_id res chain seq x y z
N MET A 1 13.30 -11.89 16.35
CA MET A 1 13.16 -10.42 16.20
C MET A 1 13.64 -10.05 14.81
N THR A 2 12.81 -9.44 13.97
CA THR A 2 13.23 -8.95 12.65
C THR A 2 13.80 -7.55 12.82
N SER A 3 15.12 -7.45 12.89
CA SER A 3 15.83 -6.17 12.96
C SER A 3 16.00 -5.58 11.55
N ARG A 4 15.81 -4.27 11.39
CA ARG A 4 16.14 -3.55 10.14
C ARG A 4 17.62 -3.16 10.04
N CYS A 5 18.42 -3.45 11.06
CA CYS A 5 19.84 -3.15 11.08
C CYS A 5 20.61 -4.37 10.56
N GLY A 6 21.37 -4.19 9.48
CA GLY A 6 22.32 -5.21 9.03
C GLY A 6 23.37 -5.46 10.12
N PRO A 7 23.79 -6.71 10.35
CA PRO A 7 24.74 -7.02 11.42
C PRO A 7 26.10 -6.37 11.13
N GLU A 8 26.68 -5.74 12.16
CA GLU A 8 28.07 -5.25 12.16
C GLU A 8 29.05 -6.42 11.87
N PRO A 9 30.13 -6.21 11.10
CA PRO A 9 30.93 -7.29 10.51
C PRO A 9 31.84 -8.09 11.46
N HIS A 10 31.68 -7.99 12.79
CA HIS A 10 32.66 -8.51 13.75
C HIS A 10 32.14 -9.53 14.78
N SER A 11 31.08 -10.29 14.47
CA SER A 11 30.80 -11.53 15.23
C SER A 11 30.12 -12.59 14.36
N ALA A 12 30.96 -13.34 13.65
CA ALA A 12 30.59 -14.62 13.07
C ALA A 12 30.43 -15.66 14.19
N VAL A 13 29.27 -15.68 14.82
CA VAL A 13 28.79 -16.83 15.60
C VAL A 13 27.39 -17.17 15.11
N GLY A 14 27.28 -18.30 14.40
CA GLY A 14 26.09 -19.18 14.35
C GLY A 14 24.72 -18.62 13.94
N ASN A 15 24.59 -17.38 13.49
CA ASN A 15 23.28 -16.77 13.26
C ASN A 15 22.95 -16.76 11.77
N VAL A 16 21.99 -17.59 11.35
CA VAL A 16 21.43 -17.54 10.00
C VAL A 16 20.71 -16.20 9.83
N VAL A 17 21.33 -15.28 9.09
CA VAL A 17 20.71 -14.01 8.70
C VAL A 17 19.76 -14.30 7.54
N LEU A 18 18.48 -14.48 7.85
CA LEU A 18 17.43 -14.60 6.83
C LEU A 18 17.15 -13.21 6.24
N GLN A 19 17.73 -12.93 5.08
CA GLN A 19 17.35 -11.78 4.27
C GLN A 19 16.00 -12.09 3.61
N SER A 20 14.91 -11.50 4.09
CA SER A 20 13.59 -11.63 3.47
C SER A 20 13.48 -10.67 2.28
N ALA A 21 14.26 -10.92 1.23
CA ALA A 21 13.94 -10.39 -0.08
C ALA A 21 12.82 -11.25 -0.68
N ALA A 22 11.88 -10.64 -1.37
CA ALA A 22 10.90 -11.40 -2.13
C ALA A 22 11.60 -12.03 -3.32
N ASP A 23 11.59 -13.36 -3.37
CA ASP A 23 12.20 -14.10 -4.46
C ASP A 23 11.46 -13.79 -5.78
N SER A 24 12.22 -13.52 -6.84
CA SER A 24 11.70 -13.32 -8.19
C SER A 24 10.71 -14.42 -8.66
N PRO A 25 10.92 -15.74 -8.39
CA PRO A 25 9.94 -16.77 -8.71
C PRO A 25 8.60 -16.62 -7.96
N ASP A 26 8.62 -16.16 -6.72
CA ASP A 26 7.40 -15.97 -5.91
C ASP A 26 6.59 -14.79 -6.44
N ILE A 27 7.27 -13.69 -6.78
CA ILE A 27 6.65 -12.54 -7.43
C ILE A 27 6.03 -12.97 -8.76
N ARG A 28 6.78 -13.71 -9.60
CA ARG A 28 6.29 -14.19 -10.90
C ARG A 28 5.05 -15.07 -10.73
N SER A 29 5.10 -16.03 -9.82
CA SER A 29 3.98 -16.96 -9.54
C SER A 29 2.74 -16.20 -9.09
N ARG A 30 2.90 -15.19 -8.23
CA ARG A 30 1.80 -14.33 -7.79
C ARG A 30 1.21 -13.52 -8.94
N VAL A 31 2.05 -12.88 -9.77
CA VAL A 31 1.59 -12.07 -10.91
C VAL A 31 0.83 -12.95 -11.90
N THR A 32 1.40 -14.07 -12.32
CA THR A 32 0.76 -15.01 -13.25
C THR A 32 -0.58 -15.52 -12.71
N TYR A 33 -0.63 -15.89 -11.43
CA TYR A 33 -1.88 -16.34 -10.80
C TYR A 33 -2.97 -15.28 -10.88
N VAL A 34 -2.66 -14.03 -10.54
CA VAL A 34 -3.65 -12.95 -10.52
C VAL A 34 -4.11 -12.58 -11.93
N LEU A 35 -3.20 -12.51 -12.90
CA LEU A 35 -3.56 -12.22 -14.30
C LEU A 35 -4.50 -13.27 -14.88
N ARG A 36 -4.32 -14.54 -14.51
CA ARG A 36 -5.16 -15.66 -14.97
C ARG A 36 -6.47 -15.83 -14.21
N SER A 37 -6.53 -15.32 -12.98
CA SER A 37 -7.72 -15.41 -12.14
C SER A 37 -8.73 -14.29 -12.42
N ASP A 38 -8.37 -13.32 -13.26
CA ASP A 38 -9.21 -12.15 -13.57
C ASP A 38 -9.78 -12.27 -14.99
N ASP A 39 -11.05 -12.67 -15.09
CA ASP A 39 -11.73 -12.91 -16.36
C ASP A 39 -11.71 -11.68 -17.29
N SER A 40 -11.77 -10.47 -16.73
CA SER A 40 -11.70 -9.22 -17.51
C SER A 40 -10.35 -9.01 -18.18
N MET A 41 -9.28 -9.58 -17.63
CA MET A 41 -7.93 -9.45 -18.17
C MET A 41 -7.66 -10.51 -19.25
N LEU A 42 -8.28 -11.68 -19.15
CA LEU A 42 -8.09 -12.79 -20.09
C LEU A 42 -8.46 -12.42 -21.54
N GLU A 43 -9.44 -11.53 -21.75
CA GLU A 43 -9.83 -11.07 -23.08
C GLU A 43 -8.80 -10.11 -23.72
N ILE A 44 -7.99 -9.44 -22.91
CA ILE A 44 -7.04 -8.40 -23.35
C ILE A 44 -5.60 -8.94 -23.44
N LEU A 45 -5.27 -9.93 -22.61
CA LEU A 45 -3.93 -10.49 -22.48
C LEU A 45 -3.63 -11.52 -23.57
N ASP A 46 -2.56 -11.28 -24.34
CA ASP A 46 -1.88 -12.33 -25.10
C ASP A 46 -0.68 -12.86 -24.30
N GLN A 47 -0.13 -14.02 -24.72
CA GLN A 47 1.02 -14.64 -24.05
C GLN A 47 2.25 -13.71 -23.99
N GLN A 48 2.41 -12.85 -24.99
CA GLN A 48 3.53 -11.93 -25.07
C GLN A 48 3.40 -10.80 -24.03
N LEU A 49 2.19 -10.25 -23.88
CA LEU A 49 1.87 -9.20 -22.93
C LEU A 49 1.87 -9.73 -21.50
N GLU A 50 1.38 -10.94 -21.25
CA GLU A 50 1.50 -11.60 -19.93
C GLU A 50 2.97 -11.72 -19.50
N LYS A 51 3.85 -12.12 -20.44
CA LYS A 51 5.28 -12.21 -20.20
C LYS A 51 5.91 -10.84 -19.95
N GLU A 52 5.58 -9.84 -20.77
CA GLU A 52 6.06 -8.47 -20.61
C GLU A 52 5.67 -7.89 -19.25
N ILE A 53 4.42 -8.08 -18.83
CA ILE A 53 3.94 -7.66 -17.50
C ILE A 53 4.75 -8.34 -16.39
N CYS A 54 4.92 -9.67 -16.46
CA CYS A 54 5.66 -10.42 -15.46
C CYS A 54 7.11 -9.94 -15.34
N ASP A 55 7.80 -9.83 -16.47
CA ASP A 55 9.22 -9.46 -16.51
C ASP A 55 9.41 -8.02 -16.00
N THR A 56 8.53 -7.10 -16.39
CA THR A 56 8.58 -5.70 -15.96
C THR A 56 8.29 -5.57 -14.46
N ILE A 57 7.26 -6.23 -13.93
CA ILE A 57 6.93 -6.17 -12.50
C ILE A 57 8.06 -6.77 -11.66
N VAL A 58 8.61 -7.91 -12.05
CA VAL A 58 9.72 -8.55 -11.31
C VAL A 58 10.94 -7.63 -11.27
N ALA A 59 11.26 -6.98 -12.40
CA ALA A 59 12.38 -6.04 -12.47
C ALA A 59 12.14 -4.79 -11.60
N GLN A 60 10.96 -4.18 -11.68
CA GLN A 60 10.65 -2.95 -10.94
C GLN A 60 10.44 -3.19 -9.44
N ALA A 61 9.93 -4.36 -9.07
CA ALA A 61 9.69 -4.69 -7.67
C ALA A 61 11.00 -4.80 -6.85
N GLY A 62 12.13 -5.15 -7.47
CA GLY A 62 13.45 -5.12 -6.82
C GLY A 62 13.54 -5.93 -5.51
N GLY A 63 12.80 -7.04 -5.41
CA GLY A 63 12.72 -7.85 -4.19
C GLY A 63 11.71 -7.36 -3.15
N ILE A 64 10.87 -6.37 -3.48
CA ILE A 64 9.78 -5.87 -2.63
C ILE A 64 8.44 -6.49 -3.11
N PHE A 65 7.98 -7.55 -2.43
CA PHE A 65 6.72 -8.23 -2.78
C PHE A 65 5.51 -7.29 -2.82
N LEU A 66 5.45 -6.35 -1.88
CA LEU A 66 4.37 -5.37 -1.79
C LEU A 66 4.33 -4.43 -3.00
N LEU A 67 5.49 -4.04 -3.53
CA LEU A 67 5.59 -3.19 -4.70
C LEU A 67 5.03 -3.90 -5.93
N ALA A 68 5.34 -5.19 -6.08
CA ALA A 68 4.74 -6.03 -7.13
C ALA A 68 3.21 -6.08 -7.02
N ALA A 69 2.67 -6.23 -5.81
CA ALA A 69 1.23 -6.23 -5.59
C ALA A 69 0.57 -4.89 -5.95
N LEU A 70 1.22 -3.75 -5.66
CA LEU A 70 0.73 -2.42 -6.02
C LEU A 70 0.77 -2.18 -7.54
N HIS A 71 1.84 -2.58 -8.22
CA HIS A 71 1.92 -2.52 -9.68
C HIS A 71 0.82 -3.33 -10.35
N LEU A 72 0.56 -4.52 -9.83
CA LEU A 72 -0.48 -5.39 -10.33
C LEU A 72 -1.89 -4.79 -10.17
N GLN A 73 -2.17 -4.11 -9.05
CA GLN A 73 -3.42 -3.37 -8.88
C GLN A 73 -3.56 -2.27 -9.95
N ASN A 74 -2.52 -1.47 -10.17
CA ASN A 74 -2.56 -0.40 -11.19
C ASN A 74 -2.79 -0.93 -12.62
N ILE A 75 -2.29 -2.13 -12.91
CA ILE A 75 -2.48 -2.80 -14.21
C ILE A 75 -3.92 -3.34 -14.35
N ARG A 76 -4.48 -3.91 -13.28
CA ARG A 76 -5.86 -4.41 -13.27
C ARG A 76 -6.91 -3.30 -13.46
N ASP A 77 -6.58 -2.08 -13.05
CA ASP A 77 -7.46 -0.92 -13.28
C ASP A 77 -7.50 -0.47 -14.75
N GLN A 78 -6.71 -1.07 -15.65
CA GLN A 78 -6.68 -0.73 -17.07
C GLN A 78 -7.65 -1.58 -17.89
N VAL A 79 -8.52 -0.92 -18.65
CA VAL A 79 -9.53 -1.56 -19.51
C VAL A 79 -9.07 -1.78 -20.96
N SER A 80 -7.81 -1.46 -21.28
CA SER A 80 -7.28 -1.59 -22.65
C SER A 80 -5.80 -1.95 -22.66
N ARG A 81 -5.37 -2.67 -23.69
CA ARG A 81 -3.96 -3.01 -23.93
C ARG A 81 -3.05 -1.78 -23.92
N ALA A 82 -3.47 -0.71 -24.60
CA ALA A 82 -2.71 0.55 -24.62
C ALA A 82 -2.59 1.18 -23.22
N GLY A 83 -3.62 1.04 -22.38
CA GLY A 83 -3.57 1.44 -20.97
C GLY A 83 -2.57 0.63 -20.18
N ILE A 84 -2.55 -0.69 -20.37
CA ILE A 84 -1.58 -1.60 -19.74
C ILE A 84 -0.15 -1.21 -20.13
N CYS A 85 0.16 -1.07 -21.42
CA CYS A 85 1.51 -0.68 -21.88
C CYS A 85 1.95 0.68 -21.31
N ARG A 86 1.06 1.67 -21.26
CA ARG A 86 1.36 2.96 -20.60
C ARG A 86 1.62 2.80 -19.11
N CYS A 87 0.87 1.93 -18.44
CA CYS A 87 1.04 1.65 -17.02
C CYS A 87 2.39 0.97 -16.75
N LEU A 88 2.79 0.00 -17.59
CA LEU A 88 4.09 -0.66 -17.55
C LEU A 88 5.26 0.35 -17.67
N ASN A 89 5.15 1.31 -18.59
CA ASN A 89 6.16 2.36 -18.77
C ASN A 89 6.23 3.36 -17.59
N GLY A 90 5.17 3.43 -16.77
CA GLY A 90 5.06 4.33 -15.63
C GLY A 90 5.14 3.63 -14.27
N LEU A 91 5.65 2.40 -14.23
CA LEU A 91 5.89 1.70 -12.97
C LEU A 91 7.09 2.34 -12.26
N SER A 92 6.93 2.58 -10.97
CA SER A 92 8.00 3.11 -10.15
C SER A 92 8.83 2.00 -9.51
N SER A 93 10.15 2.18 -9.45
CA SER A 93 11.03 1.27 -8.70
C SER A 93 11.02 1.53 -7.18
N ASP A 94 10.42 2.64 -6.75
CA ASP A 94 10.34 3.04 -5.35
C ASP A 94 8.92 2.85 -4.78
N LEU A 95 8.88 2.36 -3.54
CA LEU A 95 7.65 2.12 -2.80
C LEU A 95 6.93 3.43 -2.45
N GLY A 96 7.67 4.50 -2.14
CA GLY A 96 7.09 5.81 -1.82
C GLY A 96 6.27 6.36 -2.98
N SER A 97 6.89 6.43 -4.16
CA SER A 97 6.19 6.87 -5.38
C SER A 97 5.02 5.96 -5.80
N ALA A 98 5.05 4.67 -5.47
CA ALA A 98 3.91 3.78 -5.67
C ALA A 98 2.71 4.16 -4.75
N TYR A 99 3.00 4.60 -3.52
CA TYR A 99 1.99 5.07 -2.57
C TYR A 99 1.48 6.48 -2.85
N ASP A 100 2.26 7.33 -3.51
CA ASP A 100 1.82 8.69 -3.88
C ASP A 100 0.50 8.68 -4.65
N LYS A 101 0.29 7.69 -5.53
CA LYS A 101 -0.99 7.49 -6.23
C LYS A 101 -2.15 7.25 -5.25
N SER A 102 -1.95 6.42 -4.23
CA SER A 102 -2.96 6.19 -3.19
C SER A 102 -3.25 7.45 -2.38
N PHE A 103 -2.22 8.23 -2.04
CA PHE A 103 -2.39 9.52 -1.34
C PHE A 103 -3.03 10.60 -2.22
N GLN A 104 -2.81 10.57 -3.52
CA GLN A 104 -3.47 11.44 -4.49
C GLN A 104 -4.98 11.14 -4.52
N VAL A 105 -5.38 9.87 -4.59
CA VAL A 105 -6.79 9.47 -4.51
C VAL A 105 -7.43 9.97 -3.22
N LEU A 106 -6.75 9.83 -2.07
CA LEU A 106 -7.22 10.38 -0.80
C LEU A 106 -7.36 11.90 -0.81
N SER A 107 -6.50 12.60 -1.55
CA SER A 107 -6.51 14.05 -1.64
C SER A 107 -7.67 14.61 -2.46
N HIS A 108 -8.21 13.84 -3.41
CA HIS A 108 -9.38 14.21 -4.20
C HIS A 108 -10.72 13.91 -3.51
N GLN A 109 -10.72 13.25 -2.35
CA GLN A 109 -11.92 12.99 -1.56
C GLN A 109 -12.41 14.26 -0.83
N SER A 110 -13.68 14.27 -0.40
CA SER A 110 -14.21 15.35 0.42
C SER A 110 -13.41 15.51 1.73
N GLN A 111 -13.34 16.74 2.26
CA GLN A 111 -12.53 17.06 3.45
C GLN A 111 -12.83 16.13 4.65
N SER A 112 -14.09 15.78 4.84
CA SER A 112 -14.51 14.84 5.90
C SER A 112 -13.98 13.42 5.68
N ARG A 113 -13.99 12.92 4.44
CA ARG A 113 -13.46 11.59 4.08
C ARG A 113 -11.93 11.57 4.16
N LYS A 114 -11.27 12.60 3.65
CA LYS A 114 -9.81 12.75 3.74
C LYS A 114 -9.33 12.72 5.19
N ARG A 115 -9.98 13.50 6.06
CA ARG A 115 -9.69 13.51 7.50
C ARG A 115 -9.91 12.13 8.15
N LEU A 116 -11.00 11.46 7.81
CA LEU A 116 -11.29 10.11 8.33
C LEU A 116 -10.20 9.11 7.91
N ALA A 117 -9.82 9.10 6.63
CA ALA A 117 -8.80 8.20 6.11
C ALA A 117 -7.42 8.46 6.74
N LEU A 118 -7.00 9.73 6.85
CA LEU A 118 -5.73 10.08 7.51
C LEU A 118 -5.72 9.67 8.99
N ASN A 119 -6.84 9.81 9.69
CA ASN A 119 -6.94 9.35 11.08
C ASN A 119 -6.85 7.82 11.17
N ALA A 120 -7.48 7.09 10.24
CA ALA A 120 -7.37 5.64 10.20
C ALA A 120 -5.91 5.20 9.96
N LEU A 121 -5.23 5.83 8.99
CA LEU A 121 -3.81 5.58 8.72
C LEU A 121 -2.93 5.87 9.93
N ARG A 122 -3.18 6.98 10.65
CA ARG A 122 -2.46 7.30 11.90
C ARG A 122 -2.63 6.22 12.95
N TRP A 123 -3.85 5.73 13.17
CA TRP A 123 -4.09 4.66 14.13
C TRP A 123 -3.36 3.38 13.74
N VAL A 124 -3.42 2.99 12.47
CA VAL A 124 -2.73 1.78 11.99
C VAL A 124 -1.21 1.92 12.10
N ALA A 125 -0.65 3.09 11.76
CA ALA A 125 0.79 3.34 11.79
C ALA A 125 1.36 3.46 13.22
N CYS A 126 0.59 4.03 14.15
CA CYS A 126 1.02 4.26 15.53
C CYS A 126 0.58 3.16 16.51
N ALA A 127 -0.15 2.15 16.06
CA ALA A 127 -0.63 1.09 16.93
C ALA A 127 0.51 0.20 17.43
N TYR A 128 0.57 -0.01 18.74
CA TYR A 128 1.55 -0.92 19.35
C TYR A 128 1.31 -2.40 19.02
N ARG A 129 0.05 -2.78 18.72
CA ARG A 129 -0.34 -4.14 18.33
C ARG A 129 -1.15 -4.10 17.04
N PRO A 130 -1.15 -5.17 16.23
CA PRO A 130 -2.00 -5.28 15.05
C PRO A 130 -3.45 -4.96 15.40
N LEU A 131 -3.98 -3.89 14.82
CA LEU A 131 -5.32 -3.42 15.14
C LEU A 131 -6.35 -4.29 14.41
N THR A 132 -7.32 -4.83 15.15
CA THR A 132 -8.47 -5.49 14.52
C THR A 132 -9.37 -4.43 13.87
N ALA A 133 -10.15 -4.83 12.86
CA ALA A 133 -11.11 -3.93 12.22
C ALA A 133 -12.08 -3.29 13.25
N LEU A 134 -12.48 -4.07 14.26
CA LEU A 134 -13.31 -3.59 15.36
C LEU A 134 -12.57 -2.56 16.24
N GLY A 135 -11.31 -2.85 16.58
CA GLY A 135 -10.45 -1.92 17.34
C GLY A 135 -10.24 -0.60 16.61
N LEU A 136 -10.00 -0.65 15.29
CA LEU A 136 -9.89 0.56 14.47
C LEU A 136 -11.18 1.38 14.47
N ARG A 137 -12.33 0.71 14.36
CA ARG A 137 -13.63 1.37 14.37
C ARG A 137 -13.90 2.06 15.70
N HIS A 138 -13.60 1.41 16.82
CA HIS A 138 -13.72 2.03 18.15
C HIS A 138 -12.77 3.23 18.30
N ALA A 139 -11.51 3.11 17.87
CA ALA A 139 -10.53 4.20 17.93
C ALA A 139 -10.97 5.42 17.10
N LEU A 140 -11.54 5.19 15.91
CA LEU A 140 -12.10 6.25 15.07
C LEU A 140 -13.36 6.89 15.67
N TYR A 141 -14.19 6.12 16.37
CA TYR A 141 -15.38 6.63 17.06
C TYR A 141 -15.02 7.51 18.25
N CYS A 142 -14.14 7.04 19.16
CA CYS A 142 -13.68 7.81 20.31
C CYS A 142 -13.00 9.13 19.89
N TRP A 143 -12.25 9.13 18.77
CA TRP A 143 -11.68 10.36 18.23
C TRP A 143 -12.74 11.37 17.77
N ARG A 144 -13.82 10.92 17.11
CA ARG A 144 -14.89 11.82 16.67
C ARG A 144 -15.58 12.52 17.84
N GLU A 145 -15.71 11.85 18.99
CA GLU A 145 -16.32 12.43 20.18
C GLU A 145 -15.40 13.43 20.89
N GLY A 146 -14.09 13.16 20.98
CA GLY A 146 -13.13 14.09 21.58
C GLY A 146 -13.00 15.44 20.84
N VAL A 147 -13.14 15.44 19.51
CA VAL A 147 -13.09 16.67 18.69
C VAL A 147 -14.39 17.49 18.78
N GLN A 148 -15.54 16.86 19.05
CA GLN A 148 -16.80 17.59 19.24
C GLN A 148 -16.87 18.35 20.57
N GLN A 149 -16.12 17.91 21.60
CA GLN A 149 -16.11 18.61 22.90
C GLN A 149 -15.26 19.89 22.87
N LEU A 150 -14.14 19.90 22.13
CA LEU A 150 -13.27 21.08 21.98
C LEU A 150 -13.90 22.21 21.13
N GLY A 151 -14.77 21.86 20.18
CA GLY A 151 -15.49 22.85 19.36
C GLY A 151 -16.65 23.53 20.09
N LYS A 152 -17.20 22.92 21.15
CA LYS A 152 -18.28 23.49 21.96
C LYS A 152 -17.77 24.36 23.10
N THR A 153 -16.59 24.07 23.64
CA THR A 153 -16.02 24.87 24.74
C THR A 153 -15.45 26.20 24.29
N VAL A 154 -14.93 26.33 23.07
CA VAL A 154 -14.40 27.61 22.57
C VAL A 154 -15.52 28.60 22.24
N VAL A 155 -16.66 28.14 21.72
CA VAL A 155 -17.80 29.02 21.40
C VAL A 155 -18.54 29.46 22.67
N MET A 156 -18.67 28.60 23.68
CA MET A 156 -19.35 28.92 24.95
C MET A 156 -18.53 29.85 25.89
N SER A 157 -17.24 30.07 25.62
CA SER A 157 -16.39 30.98 26.40
C SER A 157 -16.25 32.38 25.79
N SER A 158 -16.73 32.60 24.56
CA SER A 158 -16.64 33.91 23.87
C SER A 158 -17.94 34.73 23.94
N GLU A 159 -18.98 34.25 24.63
CA GLU A 159 -20.29 34.92 24.78
C GLU A 159 -20.55 35.42 26.21
N ARG A 160 -19.50 35.48 27.04
CA ARG A 160 -19.54 36.15 28.35
C ARG A 160 -18.40 37.15 28.47
N GLN A 161 -18.48 38.23 27.70
CA GLN A 161 -17.92 39.54 28.07
C GLN A 161 -18.67 40.65 27.32
#